data_AF-A0A934NW95-F1
#
_entry.id   AF-A0A934NW95-F1
#
_cell.length_a   1.000
_cell.length_b   1.000
_cell.length_c   1.000
_cell.angle_alpha   90.00
_cell.angle_beta   90.00
_cell.angle_gamma   90.00
#
_symmetry.space_group_name_H-M   'P 1'
#
loop_
_entity.id
_entity.type
_entity.pdbx_description
1 polymer ?
#
loop_
_entity_poly.entity_id
_entity_poly.type
_entity_poly.pdbx_seq_one_letter_code
_entity_poly.pdbx_strand_id
1 'polypeptide(L)'
;MTSTSGRPNGECRNDADLAIAAAAGDRAAFAAIYQRYSVRLQNYCVTVVRDHHLAADCVHDAFCAAAVELPKLRDPDRLAPWLYSIVRRNALRALRHRNREAACDEVADSPSSEPDPFAVASRNELANLLTQATDGLSERDRRVLELAYQQGLTGPELANALGISHDSAKKMLQRVRATVARSIGALLVARRAEHNGCATLAATLAGSDGKFTVLLRKRVARHIESCSRCDDYRRSVFNADTILSDAA
;
A
#
# COMPACT_ATOMS: atom_id res chain seq x y z
N MET A 1 -48.51 7.90 -17.72
CA MET A 1 -48.54 8.51 -16.37
C MET A 1 -48.05 7.47 -15.38
N THR A 2 -46.86 7.74 -14.79
CA THR A 2 -46.40 7.41 -13.41
C THR A 2 -46.82 6.07 -12.81
N SER A 3 -45.99 5.25 -12.17
CA SER A 3 -44.63 5.32 -11.66
C SER A 3 -44.52 3.99 -10.91
N THR A 4 -43.51 3.16 -11.18
CA THR A 4 -43.10 2.16 -10.19
C THR A 4 -41.62 2.33 -9.96
N SER A 5 -41.36 3.33 -9.11
CA SER A 5 -40.14 3.48 -8.33
C SER A 5 -39.92 2.20 -7.53
N GLY A 6 -38.98 1.38 -8.00
CA GLY A 6 -38.33 0.34 -7.21
C GLY A 6 -36.86 0.70 -7.04
N ARG A 7 -36.55 1.70 -6.20
CA ARG A 7 -35.20 1.80 -5.62
C ARG A 7 -35.15 0.81 -4.46
N PRO A 8 -34.37 -0.29 -4.53
CA PRO A 8 -33.99 -0.95 -3.30
C PRO A 8 -32.94 -0.07 -2.61
N ASN A 9 -33.28 0.34 -1.40
CA ASN A 9 -32.37 0.89 -0.40
C ASN A 9 -31.12 0.01 -0.27
N GLY A 10 -29.95 0.64 -0.36
CA GLY A 10 -29.04 0.74 0.80
C GLY A 10 -28.50 -0.51 1.48
N GLU A 11 -28.68 -1.72 0.95
CA GLU A 11 -27.85 -2.85 1.39
C GLU A 11 -26.49 -2.71 0.73
N CYS A 12 -25.43 -2.69 1.54
CA CYS A 12 -24.05 -2.79 1.09
C CYS A 12 -23.88 -4.14 0.37
N ARG A 13 -24.29 -4.22 -0.90
CA ARG A 13 -24.12 -5.41 -1.73
C ARG A 13 -22.63 -5.76 -1.72
N ASN A 14 -22.36 -7.00 -1.33
CA ASN A 14 -21.01 -7.53 -1.34
C ASN A 14 -20.53 -7.60 -2.80
N ASP A 15 -19.23 -7.64 -3.01
CA ASP A 15 -18.62 -7.67 -4.33
C ASP A 15 -19.13 -8.83 -5.20
N ALA A 16 -19.38 -9.99 -4.59
CA ALA A 16 -19.93 -11.16 -5.27
C ALA A 16 -21.33 -10.86 -5.85
N ASP A 17 -22.22 -10.23 -5.07
CA ASP A 17 -23.57 -9.88 -5.52
C ASP A 17 -23.55 -8.85 -6.65
N LEU A 18 -22.66 -7.86 -6.52
CA LEU A 18 -22.44 -6.86 -7.55
C LEU A 18 -21.91 -7.50 -8.84
N ALA A 19 -20.94 -8.42 -8.74
CA ALA A 19 -20.37 -9.12 -9.88
C ALA A 19 -21.43 -9.97 -10.61
N ILE A 20 -22.24 -10.73 -9.86
CA ILE A 20 -23.31 -11.57 -10.42
C ILE A 20 -24.36 -10.70 -11.13
N ALA A 21 -24.85 -9.64 -10.48
CA ALA A 21 -25.87 -8.77 -11.05
C ALA A 21 -25.35 -8.04 -12.30
N ALA A 22 -24.13 -7.50 -12.25
CA ALA A 22 -23.52 -6.82 -13.39
C ALA A 22 -23.23 -7.79 -14.55
N ALA A 23 -22.83 -9.03 -14.27
CA ALA A 23 -22.67 -10.07 -15.29
C ALA A 23 -23.99 -10.43 -15.98
N ALA A 24 -25.12 -10.31 -15.29
CA ALA A 24 -26.47 -10.46 -15.84
C ALA A 24 -26.98 -9.22 -16.61
N GLY A 25 -26.18 -8.15 -16.69
CA GLY A 25 -26.52 -6.92 -17.42
C GLY A 25 -27.10 -5.79 -16.56
N ASP A 26 -27.10 -5.91 -15.22
CA ASP A 26 -27.51 -4.84 -14.32
C ASP A 26 -26.51 -3.66 -14.38
N ARG A 27 -26.92 -2.59 -15.05
CA ARG A 27 -26.12 -1.36 -15.19
C ARG A 27 -25.90 -0.65 -13.86
N ALA A 28 -26.84 -0.74 -12.92
CA ALA A 28 -26.69 -0.11 -11.61
C ALA A 28 -25.66 -0.86 -10.76
N ALA A 29 -25.63 -2.19 -10.84
CA ALA A 29 -24.59 -3.00 -10.22
C ALA A 29 -23.20 -2.66 -10.79
N PHE A 30 -23.07 -2.56 -12.12
CA PHE A 30 -21.80 -2.17 -12.73
C PHE A 30 -21.34 -0.76 -12.33
N ALA A 31 -22.27 0.19 -12.26
CA ALA A 31 -21.98 1.55 -11.78
C ALA A 31 -21.49 1.56 -10.31
N ALA A 32 -22.08 0.71 -9.45
CA ALA A 32 -21.62 0.57 -8.07
C ALA A 32 -20.20 -0.01 -7.98
N ILE A 33 -19.85 -0.98 -8.84
CA ILE A 33 -18.48 -1.50 -8.97
C ILE A 33 -17.53 -0.37 -9.37
N TYR A 34 -17.90 0.43 -10.38
CA TYR A 34 -17.09 1.56 -10.83
C TYR A 34 -16.85 2.59 -9.71
N GLN A 35 -17.90 2.98 -8.98
CA GLN A 35 -17.79 3.92 -7.86
C GLN A 35 -16.89 3.39 -6.74
N ARG A 36 -16.97 2.08 -6.43
CA ARG A 36 -16.18 1.44 -5.38
C ARG A 36 -14.69 1.31 -5.75
N TYR A 37 -14.39 1.05 -7.03
CA TYR A 37 -13.04 0.66 -7.45
C TYR A 37 -12.26 1.70 -8.26
N SER A 38 -12.91 2.67 -8.91
CA SER A 38 -12.24 3.61 -9.83
C SER A 38 -11.04 4.33 -9.22
N VAL A 39 -11.23 4.99 -8.06
CA VAL A 39 -10.15 5.73 -7.37
C VAL A 39 -9.02 4.79 -6.92
N ARG A 40 -9.36 3.62 -6.35
CA ARG A 40 -8.35 2.64 -5.87
C ARG A 40 -7.54 2.06 -7.02
N LEU A 41 -8.18 1.80 -8.17
CA LEU A 41 -7.53 1.31 -9.38
C LEU A 41 -6.69 2.40 -10.05
N GLN A 42 -7.15 3.66 -10.04
CA GLN A 42 -6.39 4.79 -10.58
C GLN A 42 -5.14 5.05 -9.76
N ASN A 43 -5.25 5.14 -8.44
CA ASN A 43 -4.11 5.30 -7.56
C ASN A 43 -3.11 4.15 -7.75
N TYR A 44 -3.58 2.90 -7.75
CA TYR A 44 -2.72 1.77 -8.10
C TYR A 44 -2.05 1.93 -9.48
N CYS A 45 -2.79 2.30 -10.52
CA CYS A 45 -2.25 2.42 -11.87
C CYS A 45 -1.18 3.51 -11.97
N VAL A 46 -1.38 4.67 -11.32
CA VAL A 46 -0.38 5.76 -11.23
C VAL A 46 0.93 5.23 -10.69
N THR A 47 0.87 4.44 -9.63
CA THR A 47 2.08 3.90 -9.00
C THR A 47 2.80 2.87 -9.91
N VAL A 48 2.12 2.30 -10.92
CA VAL A 48 2.71 1.40 -11.92
C VAL A 48 3.28 2.16 -13.12
N VAL A 49 2.52 3.08 -13.71
CA VAL A 49 2.91 3.77 -14.96
C VAL A 49 3.69 5.08 -14.73
N ARG A 50 3.63 5.61 -13.50
CA ARG A 50 4.23 6.89 -13.07
C ARG A 50 3.76 8.10 -13.89
N ASP A 51 2.51 8.08 -14.33
CA ASP A 51 1.87 9.09 -15.16
C ASP A 51 0.36 9.11 -14.84
N HIS A 52 -0.17 10.27 -14.47
CA HIS A 52 -1.57 10.42 -14.08
C HIS A 52 -2.55 10.30 -15.25
N HIS A 53 -2.19 10.83 -16.43
CA HIS A 53 -3.04 10.79 -17.61
C HIS A 53 -3.09 9.37 -18.16
N LEU A 54 -1.93 8.74 -18.32
CA LEU A 54 -1.84 7.37 -18.80
C LEU A 54 -2.53 6.38 -17.84
N ALA A 55 -2.48 6.65 -16.53
CA ALA A 55 -3.19 5.85 -15.54
C ALA A 55 -4.71 5.96 -15.67
N ALA A 56 -5.24 7.17 -15.90
CA ALA A 56 -6.67 7.38 -16.11
C ALA A 56 -7.18 6.62 -17.34
N ASP A 57 -6.43 6.68 -18.45
CA ASP A 57 -6.75 5.96 -19.69
C ASP A 57 -6.72 4.44 -19.48
N CYS A 58 -5.67 3.93 -18.82
CA CYS A 58 -5.56 2.49 -18.52
C CYS A 58 -6.73 1.96 -17.69
N VAL A 59 -7.20 2.75 -16.71
CA VAL A 59 -8.35 2.40 -15.87
C VAL A 59 -9.66 2.50 -16.65
N HIS A 60 -9.82 3.52 -17.49
CA HIS A 60 -10.97 3.63 -18.39
C HIS A 60 -11.08 2.39 -19.28
N ASP A 61 -10.00 2.04 -19.98
CA ASP A 61 -9.92 0.84 -20.82
C ASP A 61 -10.17 -0.44 -20.02
N ALA A 62 -9.73 -0.48 -18.76
CA ALA A 62 -9.96 -1.64 -17.91
C ALA A 62 -11.44 -1.80 -17.56
N PHE A 63 -12.17 -0.72 -17.30
CA PHE A 63 -13.62 -0.80 -17.09
C PHE A 63 -14.38 -1.12 -18.36
N CYS A 64 -13.95 -0.58 -19.51
CA CYS A 64 -14.52 -0.96 -20.82
C CYS A 64 -14.34 -2.47 -21.08
N ALA A 65 -13.14 -3.00 -20.84
CA ALA A 65 -12.88 -4.44 -20.93
C ALA A 65 -13.69 -5.23 -19.90
N ALA A 66 -13.78 -4.74 -18.66
CA ALA A 66 -14.53 -5.39 -17.60
C ALA A 66 -16.01 -5.51 -17.96
N ALA A 67 -16.63 -4.49 -18.56
CA ALA A 67 -18.03 -4.54 -18.99
C ALA A 67 -18.32 -5.71 -19.94
N VAL A 68 -17.34 -6.14 -20.74
CA VAL A 68 -17.45 -7.26 -21.69
C VAL A 68 -16.98 -8.59 -21.09
N GLU A 69 -15.93 -8.57 -20.26
CA GLU A 69 -15.31 -9.78 -19.72
C GLU A 69 -15.95 -10.26 -18.41
N LEU A 70 -16.74 -9.43 -17.71
CA LEU A 70 -17.31 -9.76 -16.40
C LEU A 70 -18.13 -11.06 -16.39
N PRO A 71 -18.94 -11.40 -17.41
CA PRO A 71 -19.63 -12.70 -17.47
C PRO A 71 -18.69 -13.91 -17.51
N LYS A 72 -17.41 -13.72 -17.80
CA LYS A 72 -16.38 -14.78 -17.80
C LYS A 72 -15.69 -14.95 -16.44
N LEU A 73 -16.02 -14.11 -15.46
CA LEU A 73 -15.50 -14.23 -14.10
C LEU A 73 -16.03 -15.52 -13.45
N ARG A 74 -15.15 -16.50 -13.22
CA ARG A 74 -15.53 -17.82 -12.69
C ARG A 74 -15.92 -17.80 -11.22
N ASP A 75 -15.35 -16.87 -10.47
CA ASP A 75 -15.48 -16.76 -9.02
C ASP A 75 -15.87 -15.31 -8.69
N PRO A 76 -17.15 -15.04 -8.40
CA PRO A 76 -17.64 -13.71 -8.08
C PRO A 76 -16.94 -13.06 -6.87
N ASP A 77 -16.46 -13.87 -5.91
CA ASP A 77 -15.72 -13.38 -4.74
C ASP A 77 -14.34 -12.80 -5.12
N ARG A 78 -13.91 -13.00 -6.36
CA ARG A 78 -12.63 -12.50 -6.89
C ARG A 78 -12.78 -11.27 -7.78
N LEU A 79 -13.90 -10.55 -7.70
CA LEU A 79 -14.12 -9.33 -8.48
C LEU A 79 -12.94 -8.35 -8.37
N ALA A 80 -12.56 -7.96 -7.15
CA ALA A 80 -11.50 -6.98 -6.97
C ALA A 80 -10.14 -7.46 -7.49
N PRO A 81 -9.62 -8.65 -7.09
CA PRO A 81 -8.39 -9.20 -7.67
C PRO A 81 -8.42 -9.29 -9.21
N TRP A 82 -9.57 -9.62 -9.79
CA TRP A 82 -9.76 -9.70 -11.22
C TRP A 82 -9.68 -8.32 -11.88
N LEU A 83 -10.32 -7.28 -11.33
CA LEU A 83 -10.19 -5.90 -11.80
C LEU A 83 -8.73 -5.41 -11.76
N TYR A 84 -8.02 -5.66 -10.66
CA TYR A 84 -6.59 -5.35 -10.55
C TYR A 84 -5.74 -6.04 -11.62
N SER A 85 -6.11 -7.27 -12.01
CA SER A 85 -5.42 -8.00 -13.07
C SER A 85 -5.61 -7.36 -14.45
N ILE A 86 -6.81 -6.84 -14.75
CA ILE A 86 -7.11 -6.14 -16.01
C ILE A 86 -6.34 -4.82 -16.07
N VAL A 87 -6.40 -4.01 -15.00
CA VAL A 87 -5.66 -2.75 -14.91
C VAL A 87 -4.16 -2.98 -15.06
N ARG A 88 -3.61 -3.99 -14.36
CA ARG A 88 -2.19 -4.34 -14.49
C ARG A 88 -1.83 -4.73 -15.93
N ARG A 89 -2.67 -5.52 -16.60
CA ARG A 89 -2.46 -5.93 -17.99
C ARG A 89 -2.44 -4.71 -18.93
N ASN A 90 -3.35 -3.76 -18.74
CA ASN A 90 -3.42 -2.52 -19.51
C ASN A 90 -2.22 -1.61 -19.23
N ALA A 91 -1.87 -1.39 -17.97
CA ALA A 91 -0.71 -0.62 -17.56
C ALA A 91 0.60 -1.17 -18.16
N LEU A 92 0.80 -2.49 -18.11
CA LEU A 92 1.98 -3.12 -18.72
C LEU A 92 1.97 -3.04 -20.25
N ARG A 93 0.79 -3.03 -20.89
CA ARG A 93 0.67 -2.82 -22.34
C ARG A 93 1.04 -1.38 -22.71
N ALA A 94 0.53 -0.40 -21.96
CA ALA A 94 0.83 1.02 -22.15
C ALA A 94 2.33 1.30 -21.97
N LEU A 95 2.96 0.75 -20.91
CA LEU A 95 4.41 0.88 -20.70
C LEU A 95 5.23 0.28 -21.84
N ARG A 96 4.82 -0.87 -22.39
CA ARG A 96 5.48 -1.46 -23.57
C ARG A 96 5.33 -0.57 -24.82
N HIS A 97 4.20 0.10 -24.98
CA HIS A 97 3.98 1.03 -26.09
C HIS A 97 4.87 2.26 -25.95
N ARG A 98 4.86 2.88 -24.76
CA ARG A 98 5.70 4.05 -24.44
C ARG A 98 7.18 3.77 -24.64
N ASN A 99 7.67 2.60 -24.24
CA ASN A 99 9.07 2.23 -24.45
C ASN A 99 9.44 2.02 -25.93
N ARG A 100 8.46 1.68 -26.79
CA ARG A 100 8.68 1.59 -28.25
C ARG A 100 8.64 2.97 -28.90
N GLU A 101 7.80 3.87 -28.41
CA GLU A 101 7.73 5.26 -28.88
C GLU A 101 8.95 6.08 -28.43
N ALA A 102 9.40 5.92 -27.18
CA ALA A 102 10.61 6.54 -26.65
C ALA A 102 11.91 5.98 -27.27
N ALA A 103 11.86 4.83 -27.95
CA ALA A 103 12.97 4.35 -28.78
C ALA A 103 13.06 5.09 -30.13
N CYS A 104 12.07 5.94 -30.47
CA CYS A 104 12.04 6.80 -31.65
C CYS A 104 12.15 8.30 -31.34
N ASP A 105 11.99 8.73 -30.08
CA ASP A 105 12.20 10.12 -29.66
C ASP A 105 12.83 10.16 -28.26
N GLU A 106 13.97 10.85 -28.14
CA GLU A 106 14.65 11.09 -26.86
C GLU A 106 13.95 12.21 -26.05
N VAL A 107 13.83 11.93 -24.75
CA VAL A 107 13.59 12.81 -23.59
C VAL A 107 12.14 13.19 -23.24
N ALA A 108 11.71 12.76 -22.04
CA ALA A 108 11.05 13.63 -21.06
C ALA A 108 11.17 13.06 -19.63
N ASP A 109 11.92 13.76 -18.78
CA ASP A 109 11.84 13.65 -17.33
C ASP A 109 10.49 14.20 -16.83
N SER A 110 9.91 13.60 -15.79
CA SER A 110 8.70 14.09 -15.12
C SER A 110 8.99 14.38 -13.64
N PRO A 111 8.64 15.57 -13.12
CA PRO A 111 8.90 15.94 -11.73
C PRO A 111 7.84 15.38 -10.77
N SER A 112 8.28 15.03 -9.57
CA SER A 112 7.44 14.65 -8.42
C SER A 112 6.67 15.86 -7.89
N SER A 113 5.40 15.67 -7.53
CA SER A 113 4.53 16.70 -6.93
C SER A 113 4.45 16.51 -5.39
N GLU A 114 4.73 17.58 -4.64
CA GLU A 114 4.70 17.61 -3.15
C GLU A 114 3.39 18.23 -2.62
N PRO A 115 2.84 17.80 -1.47
CA PRO A 115 1.68 18.43 -0.82
C PRO A 115 1.98 19.35 0.40
N ASP A 116 0.95 20.16 0.71
CA ASP A 116 0.78 21.43 1.47
C ASP A 116 1.25 21.54 2.97
N PRO A 117 1.74 22.72 3.45
CA PRO A 117 2.52 22.89 4.70
C PRO A 117 1.84 23.18 6.06
N PHE A 118 0.51 23.11 6.25
CA PHE A 118 -0.13 23.64 7.50
C PHE A 118 -0.62 22.64 8.57
N ALA A 119 -0.51 21.32 8.38
CA ALA A 119 -0.93 20.29 9.36
C ALA A 119 0.23 19.61 10.14
N VAL A 120 1.29 20.36 10.41
CA VAL A 120 2.67 19.85 10.36
C VAL A 120 3.29 19.43 11.72
N ALA A 121 2.94 19.98 12.88
CA ALA A 121 3.76 19.75 14.08
C ALA A 121 3.72 18.31 14.69
N SER A 122 2.54 17.73 14.95
CA SER A 122 2.44 16.39 15.57
C SER A 122 2.41 15.24 14.55
N ARG A 123 1.91 15.48 13.33
CA ARG A 123 1.98 14.52 12.21
C ARG A 123 3.42 14.33 11.72
N ASN A 124 4.27 15.36 11.80
CA ASN A 124 5.67 15.26 11.40
C ASN A 124 6.47 14.25 12.22
N GLU A 125 6.23 14.14 13.53
CA GLU A 125 7.07 13.26 14.34
C GLU A 125 6.83 11.80 14.02
N LEU A 126 5.56 11.40 13.85
CA LEU A 126 5.18 10.06 13.41
C LEU A 126 5.58 9.81 11.94
N ALA A 127 5.35 10.77 11.05
CA ALA A 127 5.77 10.67 9.65
C ALA A 127 7.30 10.53 9.53
N ASN A 128 8.07 11.31 10.28
CA ASN A 128 9.53 11.20 10.31
C ASN A 128 9.99 9.85 10.88
N LEU A 129 9.31 9.32 11.90
CA LEU A 129 9.59 7.97 12.41
C LEU A 129 9.30 6.89 11.36
N LEU A 130 8.21 7.01 10.61
CA LEU A 130 7.88 6.08 9.53
C LEU A 130 8.86 6.16 8.36
N THR A 131 9.26 7.37 7.94
CA THR A 131 10.31 7.57 6.94
C THR A 131 11.61 6.91 7.38
N GLN A 132 12.08 7.20 8.60
CA GLN A 132 13.29 6.58 9.15
C GLN A 132 13.18 5.06 9.31
N ALA A 133 11.99 4.54 9.64
CA ALA A 133 11.76 3.10 9.80
C ALA A 133 11.74 2.36 8.46
N THR A 134 11.28 3.03 7.40
CA THR A 134 11.21 2.48 6.05
C THR A 134 12.48 2.73 5.23
N ASP A 135 13.38 3.59 5.71
CA ASP A 135 14.71 3.75 5.13
C ASP A 135 15.46 2.41 5.05
N GLY A 136 16.11 2.16 3.92
CA GLY A 136 16.84 0.90 3.69
C GLY A 136 15.96 -0.30 3.32
N LEU A 137 14.64 -0.12 3.21
CA LEU A 137 13.80 -1.11 2.52
C LEU A 137 14.17 -1.15 1.03
N SER A 138 14.14 -2.35 0.46
CA SER A 138 14.23 -2.51 -0.98
C SER A 138 13.04 -1.85 -1.67
N GLU A 139 13.18 -1.44 -2.93
CA GLU A 139 12.07 -0.86 -3.70
C GLU A 139 10.84 -1.78 -3.71
N ARG A 140 11.10 -3.10 -3.78
CA ARG A 140 10.05 -4.11 -3.71
C ARG A 140 9.32 -4.13 -2.37
N ASP A 141 10.02 -3.94 -1.26
CA ASP A 141 9.43 -3.93 0.08
C ASP A 141 8.65 -2.64 0.35
N ARG A 142 9.18 -1.50 -0.12
CA ARG A 142 8.47 -0.21 -0.11
C ARG A 142 7.17 -0.31 -0.88
N ARG A 143 7.22 -0.93 -2.06
CA ARG A 143 6.04 -1.15 -2.91
C ARG A 143 4.98 -2.00 -2.22
N VAL A 144 5.38 -3.04 -1.48
CA VAL A 144 4.43 -3.88 -0.73
C VAL A 144 3.68 -3.05 0.33
N LEU A 145 4.37 -2.15 1.04
CA LEU A 145 3.75 -1.27 2.04
C LEU A 145 2.83 -0.25 1.40
N GLU A 146 3.25 0.39 0.32
CA GLU A 146 2.44 1.35 -0.43
C GLU A 146 1.11 0.70 -0.87
N LEU A 147 1.20 -0.47 -1.51
CA LEU A 147 0.02 -1.20 -1.97
C LEU A 147 -0.87 -1.65 -0.81
N ALA A 148 -0.29 -2.13 0.30
CA ALA A 148 -1.07 -2.62 1.42
C ALA A 148 -1.75 -1.51 2.24
N TYR A 149 -1.04 -0.41 2.52
CA TYR A 149 -1.49 0.62 3.47
C TYR A 149 -2.04 1.87 2.78
N GLN A 150 -1.46 2.33 1.68
CA GLN A 150 -2.00 3.50 0.97
C GLN A 150 -3.15 3.12 0.04
N GLN A 151 -3.11 1.91 -0.55
CA GLN A 151 -4.12 1.44 -1.51
C GLN A 151 -5.11 0.43 -0.90
N GLY A 152 -4.89 0.03 0.37
CA GLY A 152 -5.73 -0.92 1.09
C GLY A 152 -5.77 -2.31 0.46
N LEU A 153 -4.75 -2.70 -0.32
CA LEU A 153 -4.75 -3.98 -1.04
C LEU A 153 -4.46 -5.13 -0.09
N THR A 154 -5.31 -6.15 -0.15
CA THR A 154 -5.16 -7.33 0.72
C THR A 154 -5.15 -8.62 -0.08
N GLY A 155 -4.50 -9.64 0.50
CA GLY A 155 -4.53 -11.02 0.00
C GLY A 155 -4.31 -11.13 -1.51
N PRO A 156 -5.31 -11.59 -2.29
CA PRO A 156 -5.15 -11.81 -3.74
C PRO A 156 -4.96 -10.53 -4.55
N GLU A 157 -5.48 -9.38 -4.11
CA GLU A 157 -5.31 -8.09 -4.81
C GLU A 157 -3.85 -7.65 -4.79
N LEU A 158 -3.24 -7.72 -3.60
CA LEU A 158 -1.82 -7.43 -3.41
C LEU A 158 -0.94 -8.38 -4.23
N ALA A 159 -1.30 -9.66 -4.29
CA ALA A 159 -0.59 -10.65 -5.08
C ALA A 159 -0.64 -10.34 -6.59
N ASN A 160 -1.81 -9.99 -7.09
CA ASN A 160 -2.00 -9.60 -8.49
C ASN A 160 -1.26 -8.31 -8.83
N ALA A 161 -1.33 -7.31 -7.96
CA ALA A 161 -0.59 -6.05 -8.11
C ALA A 161 0.92 -6.29 -8.18
N LEU A 162 1.46 -7.16 -7.33
CA LEU A 162 2.87 -7.53 -7.30
C LEU A 162 3.28 -8.54 -8.39
N GLY A 163 2.32 -9.17 -9.07
CA GLY A 163 2.57 -10.22 -10.06
C GLY A 163 3.21 -11.49 -9.48
N ILE A 164 2.84 -11.87 -8.25
CA ILE A 164 3.36 -13.06 -7.55
C ILE A 164 2.22 -13.93 -7.00
N SER A 165 2.55 -15.12 -6.48
CA SER A 165 1.54 -15.97 -5.84
C SER A 165 1.00 -15.36 -4.54
N HIS A 166 -0.24 -15.71 -4.19
CA HIS A 166 -0.90 -15.27 -2.97
C HIS A 166 -0.06 -15.55 -1.71
N ASP A 167 0.49 -16.75 -1.59
CA ASP A 167 1.35 -17.13 -0.47
C ASP A 167 2.65 -16.32 -0.42
N SER A 168 3.22 -16.01 -1.59
CA SER A 168 4.42 -15.16 -1.67
C SER A 168 4.10 -13.73 -1.22
N ALA A 169 2.98 -13.16 -1.66
CA ALA A 169 2.54 -11.83 -1.25
C ALA A 169 2.25 -11.76 0.25
N LYS A 170 1.58 -12.77 0.81
CA LYS A 170 1.32 -12.87 2.25
C LYS A 170 2.61 -12.94 3.07
N LYS A 171 3.53 -13.84 2.71
CA LYS A 171 4.84 -13.96 3.39
C LYS A 171 5.66 -12.69 3.26
N MET A 172 5.63 -12.05 2.08
CA MET A 172 6.31 -10.79 1.82
C MET A 172 5.76 -9.67 2.69
N LEU A 173 4.44 -9.46 2.73
CA LEU A 173 3.81 -8.46 3.59
C LEU A 173 4.12 -8.69 5.06
N GLN A 174 4.02 -9.93 5.55
CA GLN A 174 4.36 -10.27 6.94
C GLN A 174 5.83 -9.95 7.26
N ARG A 175 6.76 -10.34 6.39
CA ARG A 175 8.19 -10.02 6.56
C ARG A 175 8.44 -8.51 6.60
N VAL A 176 7.83 -7.75 5.69
CA VAL A 176 8.02 -6.30 5.61
C VAL A 176 7.42 -5.62 6.83
N ARG A 177 6.21 -6.02 7.27
CA ARG A 177 5.60 -5.57 8.54
C ARG A 177 6.52 -5.81 9.74
N ALA A 178 7.06 -7.01 9.87
CA ALA A 178 8.00 -7.34 10.95
C ALA A 178 9.29 -6.50 10.89
N THR A 179 9.77 -6.19 9.68
CA THR A 179 10.96 -5.36 9.47
C THR A 179 10.72 -3.91 9.89
N VAL A 180 9.59 -3.34 9.49
CA VAL A 180 9.19 -1.98 9.88
C VAL A 180 8.92 -1.90 11.37
N ALA A 181 8.15 -2.83 11.94
CA ALA A 181 7.85 -2.89 13.36
C ALA A 181 9.13 -2.98 14.23
N ARG A 182 10.09 -3.82 13.82
CA ARG A 182 11.41 -3.90 14.48
C ARG A 182 12.16 -2.57 14.40
N SER A 183 12.10 -1.89 13.26
CA SER A 183 12.75 -0.59 13.06
C SER A 183 12.12 0.50 13.91
N ILE A 184 10.78 0.60 13.94
CA ILE A 184 10.06 1.55 14.79
C ILE A 184 10.37 1.31 16.26
N GLY A 185 10.30 0.05 16.72
CA GLY A 185 10.65 -0.30 18.09
C GLY A 185 12.07 0.10 18.47
N ALA A 186 13.04 -0.11 17.58
CA ALA A 186 14.42 0.33 17.79
C ALA A 186 14.55 1.86 17.88
N LEU A 187 13.86 2.61 17.01
CA LEU A 187 13.86 4.07 17.04
C LEU A 187 13.26 4.62 18.33
N LEU A 188 12.12 4.06 18.78
CA LEU A 188 11.43 4.49 20.01
C LEU A 188 12.26 4.20 21.26
N VAL A 189 12.90 3.02 21.34
CA VAL A 189 13.81 2.66 22.43
C VAL A 189 15.02 3.58 22.44
N ALA A 190 15.61 3.85 21.28
CA ALA A 190 16.80 4.69 21.19
C ALA A 190 16.52 6.16 21.53
N ARG A 191 15.37 6.71 21.12
CA ARG A 191 14.97 8.09 21.44
C ARG A 191 14.77 8.31 22.95
N ARG A 192 14.55 7.25 23.73
CA ARG A 192 14.45 7.32 25.21
C ARG A 192 15.63 6.69 25.94
N ALA A 193 16.76 6.46 25.27
CA ALA A 193 17.91 5.79 25.88
C ALA A 193 18.44 6.50 27.14
N GLU A 194 18.38 7.84 27.17
CA GLU A 194 18.82 8.65 28.31
C GLU A 194 17.97 8.42 29.57
N HIS A 195 16.66 8.21 29.41
CA HIS A 195 15.75 7.97 30.53
C HIS A 195 15.52 6.49 30.83
N ASN A 196 15.86 5.60 29.91
CA ASN A 196 15.69 4.16 30.08
C ASN A 196 16.83 3.55 30.93
N GLY A 197 17.85 4.31 31.35
CA GLY A 197 18.87 3.87 32.31
C GLY A 197 19.64 2.58 31.95
N CYS A 198 19.66 2.20 30.67
CA CYS A 198 20.38 1.03 30.18
C CYS A 198 21.78 1.45 29.70
N ALA A 199 22.82 1.12 30.47
CA ALA A 199 24.20 1.49 30.17
C ALA A 199 24.68 0.94 28.82
N THR A 200 24.31 -0.30 28.48
CA THR A 200 24.67 -0.93 27.19
C THR A 200 24.02 -0.22 26.01
N LEU A 201 22.77 0.22 26.14
CA LEU A 201 22.09 1.00 25.10
C LEU A 201 22.74 2.38 24.94
N ALA A 202 23.07 3.05 26.05
CA ALA A 202 23.77 4.34 26.03
C ALA A 202 25.13 4.22 25.32
N ALA A 203 25.90 3.18 25.63
CA ALA A 203 27.17 2.89 24.94
C ALA A 203 26.97 2.56 23.44
N THR A 204 25.87 1.90 23.08
CA THR A 204 25.51 1.56 21.69
C THR A 204 25.23 2.81 20.85
N LEU A 205 24.71 3.86 21.47
CA LEU A 205 24.34 5.13 20.86
C LEU A 205 25.44 6.21 20.98
N ALA A 206 26.41 6.02 21.88
CA ALA A 206 27.53 6.92 22.06
C ALA A 206 28.30 7.11 20.73
N GLY A 207 28.45 8.37 20.31
CA GLY A 207 29.11 8.73 19.05
C GLY A 207 28.21 8.65 17.80
N SER A 208 26.89 8.53 17.96
CA SER A 208 25.96 8.76 16.85
C SER A 208 25.56 10.24 16.77
N ASP A 209 25.62 10.84 15.58
CA ASP A 209 25.27 12.25 15.32
C ASP A 209 23.75 12.52 15.40
N GLY A 210 23.00 11.75 16.21
CA GLY A 210 21.54 11.75 16.23
C GLY A 210 20.88 11.15 14.98
N LYS A 211 21.67 10.67 14.00
CA LYS A 211 21.17 10.04 12.77
C LYS A 211 20.90 8.55 12.96
N PHE A 212 19.65 8.13 12.80
CA PHE A 212 19.23 6.73 12.90
C PHE A 212 19.45 5.94 11.61
N THR A 213 20.72 5.68 11.29
CA THR A 213 21.08 4.85 10.13
C THR A 213 20.51 3.42 10.23
N VAL A 214 20.42 2.72 9.10
CA VAL A 214 20.02 1.31 9.03
C VAL A 214 20.87 0.43 9.97
N LEU A 215 22.18 0.70 10.05
CA LEU A 215 23.10 -0.04 10.91
C LEU A 215 22.82 0.20 12.39
N LEU A 216 22.56 1.45 12.78
CA LEU A 216 22.23 1.79 14.15
C LEU A 216 20.92 1.14 14.59
N ARG A 217 19.88 1.19 13.75
CA ARG A 217 18.60 0.50 14.01
C ARG A 217 18.78 -1.00 14.20
N LYS A 218 19.57 -1.67 13.35
CA LYS A 218 19.89 -3.09 13.50
C LYS A 218 20.62 -3.40 14.81
N ARG A 219 21.58 -2.56 15.21
CA ARG A 219 22.33 -2.72 16.45
C ARG A 219 21.43 -2.58 17.68
N VAL A 220 20.57 -1.56 17.71
CA VAL A 220 19.58 -1.36 18.78
C VAL A 220 18.56 -2.50 18.82
N ALA A 221 18.06 -2.94 17.67
CA ALA A 221 17.14 -4.08 17.61
C ALA A 221 17.75 -5.37 18.21
N ARG A 222 19.02 -5.68 17.89
CA ARG A 222 19.75 -6.82 18.48
C ARG A 222 19.93 -6.66 19.99
N HIS A 223 20.18 -5.44 20.47
CA HIS A 223 20.26 -5.19 21.90
C HIS A 223 18.92 -5.44 22.61
N ILE A 224 17.80 -5.00 22.03
CA ILE A 224 16.46 -5.25 22.58
C ILE A 224 16.20 -6.75 22.74
N GLU A 225 16.61 -7.58 21.77
CA GLU A 225 16.47 -9.04 21.83
C GLU A 225 17.25 -9.69 22.99
N SER A 226 18.24 -8.99 23.57
CA SER A 226 19.10 -9.49 24.66
C SER A 226 18.95 -8.71 25.98
N CYS A 227 18.07 -7.70 26.05
CA CYS A 227 17.90 -6.84 27.22
C CYS A 227 16.41 -6.71 27.59
N SER A 228 16.01 -7.38 28.68
CA SER A 228 14.64 -7.39 29.17
C SER A 228 14.09 -5.98 29.40
N ARG A 229 14.87 -5.09 30.02
CA ARG A 229 14.49 -3.69 30.27
C ARG A 229 14.11 -2.94 28.98
N CYS A 230 14.90 -3.11 27.92
CA CYS A 230 14.64 -2.46 26.63
C CYS A 230 13.46 -3.12 25.89
N ASP A 231 13.27 -4.44 26.02
CA ASP A 231 12.11 -5.13 25.44
C ASP A 231 10.81 -4.77 26.17
N ASP A 232 10.81 -4.69 27.50
CA ASP A 232 9.67 -4.28 28.31
C ASP A 232 9.24 -2.86 27.97
N TYR A 233 10.21 -1.94 27.88
CA TYR A 233 9.93 -0.57 27.44
C TYR A 233 9.34 -0.56 26.02
N ARG A 234 9.95 -1.28 25.07
CA ARG A 234 9.43 -1.38 23.69
C ARG A 234 7.98 -1.86 23.68
N ARG A 235 7.64 -2.91 24.43
CA ARG A 235 6.27 -3.44 24.51
C ARG A 235 5.29 -2.45 25.12
N SER A 236 5.73 -1.65 26.10
CA SER A 236 4.88 -0.64 26.75
C SER A 236 4.53 0.55 25.85
N VAL A 237 5.41 0.92 24.91
CA VAL A 237 5.22 2.11 24.05
C VAL A 237 4.86 1.77 22.61
N PHE A 238 5.03 0.52 22.20
CA PHE A 238 4.79 0.09 20.83
C PHE A 238 4.13 -1.28 20.78
N ASN A 239 2.86 -1.29 20.41
CA ASN A 239 2.18 -2.49 19.94
C ASN A 239 2.08 -2.44 18.41
N ALA A 240 2.81 -3.36 17.77
CA ALA A 240 2.99 -3.42 16.32
C ALA A 240 1.68 -3.61 15.55
N ASP A 241 0.69 -4.27 16.16
CA ASP A 241 -0.57 -4.57 15.50
C ASP A 241 -1.48 -3.35 15.42
N THR A 242 -1.56 -2.53 16.47
CA THR A 242 -2.35 -1.29 16.53
C THR A 242 -1.83 -0.19 15.60
N ILE A 243 -0.52 0.05 15.54
CA ILE A 243 0.00 1.19 14.76
C ILE A 243 -0.01 0.90 13.25
N LEU A 244 0.20 -0.36 12.87
CA LEU A 244 0.11 -0.74 11.46
C LEU A 244 -1.35 -0.89 11.01
N SER A 245 -2.32 -1.12 11.91
CA SER A 245 -3.75 -1.06 11.55
C SER A 245 -4.28 0.37 11.48
N ASP A 246 -3.84 1.26 12.37
CA ASP A 246 -4.36 2.63 12.50
C ASP A 246 -3.74 3.63 11.49
N ALA A 247 -2.73 3.20 10.73
CA ALA A 247 -2.14 3.97 9.63
C ALA A 247 -2.84 3.75 8.27
N ALA A 248 -3.96 3.03 8.25
CA ALA A 248 -4.82 2.77 7.09
C ALA A 248 -6.14 3.56 7.23
#